data_AF-A0A960YJJ5-F1
#
_entry.id   AF-A0A960YJJ5-F1
#
_cell.length_a   1.000
_cell.length_b   1.000
_cell.length_c   1.000
_cell.angle_alpha   90.00
_cell.angle_beta   90.00
_cell.angle_gamma   90.00
#
_symmetry.space_group_name_H-M   'P 1'
#
loop_
_entity.id
_entity.type
_entity.pdbx_description
1 polymer ?
#
loop_
_entity_poly.entity_id
_entity_poly.type
_entity_poly.pdbx_seq_one_letter_code
_entity_poly.pdbx_strand_id
1 'polypeptide(L)' 'FHGDDTMLYIDPEECIDCAACVEECPVQAIYAEDDVPADQEKWIAINAEKAPGLPVVNEREDPLPSAEAKKADLGL' A
#
# COMPACT_ATOMS: atom_id res chain seq x y z
N PHE A 1 2.25 -8.35 -1.92
CA PHE A 1 1.52 -7.54 -0.94
C PHE A 1 0.82 -8.46 0.03
N HIS A 2 0.47 -7.97 1.21
CA HIS A 2 -0.43 -8.63 2.14
C HIS A 2 -1.69 -7.78 2.30
N GLY A 3 -2.86 -8.39 2.50
CA GLY A 3 -4.12 -7.65 2.45
C GLY A 3 -5.14 -8.07 3.50
N ASP A 4 -5.93 -7.10 3.93
CA ASP A 4 -7.22 -7.32 4.58
C ASP A 4 -8.36 -6.69 3.75
N ASP A 5 -9.59 -6.75 4.24
CA ASP A 5 -10.78 -6.23 3.53
C ASP A 5 -10.73 -4.70 3.27
N THR A 6 -9.73 -3.99 3.79
CA THR A 6 -9.67 -2.52 3.76
C THR A 6 -8.40 -1.95 3.12
N MET A 7 -7.28 -2.67 3.16
CA MET A 7 -5.98 -2.12 2.79
C MET A 7 -4.96 -3.21 2.39
N LEU A 8 -4.01 -2.81 1.54
CA LEU A 8 -2.82 -3.58 1.21
C LEU A 8 -1.60 -3.05 1.99
N TYR A 9 -0.72 -3.97 2.35
CA TYR A 9 0.48 -3.76 3.14
C TYR A 9 1.70 -4.35 2.40
N ILE A 10 2.85 -3.69 2.52
CA ILE A 10 4.15 -4.14 2.02
C ILE A 10 4.91 -4.73 3.20
N ASP A 11 5.36 -5.98 3.08
CA ASP A 11 6.26 -6.58 4.07
C ASP A 11 7.70 -6.07 3.81
N PRO A 12 8.32 -5.34 4.74
CA PRO A 12 9.67 -4.82 4.56
C PRO A 12 10.76 -5.91 4.54
N GLU A 13 10.51 -7.09 5.11
CA GLU A 13 11.47 -8.20 5.08
C GLU A 13 11.48 -8.93 3.72
N GLU A 14 10.36 -8.87 2.98
CA GLU A 14 10.26 -9.44 1.62
C GLU A 14 10.49 -8.40 0.51
N CYS A 15 10.27 -7.11 0.79
CA CYS A 15 10.53 -6.03 -0.15
C CYS A 15 12.02 -5.97 -0.52
N ILE A 16 12.31 -5.72 -1.80
CA ILE A 16 13.67 -5.64 -2.34
C ILE A 16 13.98 -4.26 -2.96
N ASP A 17 13.17 -3.26 -2.65
CA ASP A 17 13.34 -1.87 -3.10
C ASP A 17 13.45 -1.70 -4.63
N CYS A 18 12.73 -2.52 -5.39
CA CYS A 18 12.76 -2.45 -6.86
C CYS A 18 11.94 -1.31 -7.47
N ALA A 19 11.14 -0.60 -6.65
CA ALA A 19 10.26 0.52 -7.00
C ALA A 19 9.17 0.23 -8.07
N ALA A 20 9.03 -1.00 -8.56
CA ALA A 20 8.11 -1.34 -9.64
C ALA A 20 6.63 -1.07 -9.32
N CYS A 21 6.26 -1.07 -8.03
CA CYS A 21 4.88 -0.83 -7.60
C CYS A 21 4.51 0.67 -7.47
N VAL A 22 5.50 1.57 -7.41
CA VAL A 22 5.29 2.98 -7.08
C VAL A 22 4.42 3.66 -8.14
N GLU A 23 4.76 3.49 -9.42
CA GLU A 23 4.02 4.10 -10.55
C GLU A 23 2.70 3.40 -10.86
N GLU A 24 2.56 2.14 -10.44
CA GLU A 24 1.38 1.32 -10.72
C GLU A 24 0.20 1.64 -9.78
N CYS A 25 0.46 2.31 -8.65
CA CYS A 25 -0.59 2.66 -7.69
C CYS A 25 -1.46 3.80 -8.24
N PRO A 26 -2.76 3.58 -8.55
CA PRO A 26 -3.62 4.60 -9.16
C PRO A 26 -3.93 5.77 -8.24
N VAL A 27 -3.60 5.66 -6.95
CA VAL A 27 -3.75 6.71 -5.94
C VAL A 27 -2.43 7.19 -5.35
N GLN A 28 -1.30 6.79 -5.95
CA GLN A 28 0.05 7.23 -5.57
C GLN A 28 0.35 7.06 -4.07
N ALA A 29 -0.13 5.97 -3.47
CA ALA A 29 -0.03 5.72 -2.03
C ALA A 29 1.24 4.96 -1.61
N ILE A 30 2.09 4.57 -2.56
CA ILE A 30 3.30 3.78 -2.30
C ILE A 30 4.51 4.71 -2.38
N TYR A 31 5.33 4.68 -1.33
CA TYR A 31 6.57 5.46 -1.21
C TYR A 31 7.72 4.50 -0.87
N ALA A 32 8.95 4.87 -1.25
CA ALA A 32 10.12 4.31 -0.59
C ALA A 32 10.12 4.75 0.89
N GLU A 33 10.70 3.96 1.79
CA GLU A 33 10.69 4.25 3.23
C GLU A 33 11.23 5.66 3.54
N ASP A 34 12.35 6.02 2.93
CA ASP A 34 13.00 7.34 3.08
C ASP A 34 12.21 8.51 2.47
N ASP A 35 11.24 8.22 1.59
CA ASP A 35 10.43 9.22 0.88
C ASP A 35 9.02 9.38 1.49
N VAL A 36 8.70 8.65 2.56
CA VAL A 36 7.40 8.77 3.23
C VAL A 36 7.24 10.18 3.81
N PRO A 37 6.15 10.90 3.48
CA PRO A 37 5.89 12.22 4.06
C PRO A 37 5.85 12.18 5.59
N ALA A 38 6.35 13.25 6.24
CA ALA A 38 6.48 13.31 7.70
C ALA A 38 5.14 13.09 8.45
N ASP A 39 4.01 13.47 7.88
CA ASP A 39 2.67 13.26 8.45
C ASP A 39 2.13 11.82 8.25
N GLN A 40 2.88 10.99 7.53
CA GLN A 40 2.54 9.62 7.13
C GLN A 40 3.52 8.56 7.65
N GLU A 41 4.61 8.94 8.33
CA GLU A 41 5.64 8.02 8.85
C GLU A 41 5.09 6.86 9.69
N LYS A 42 3.95 7.05 10.37
CA LYS A 42 3.26 5.98 11.12
C LYS A 42 2.98 4.72 10.27
N TRP A 43 2.84 4.87 8.95
CA TRP A 43 2.53 3.77 8.05
C TRP A 43 3.71 2.81 7.88
N ILE A 44 4.95 3.24 8.13
CA ILE A 44 6.13 2.37 8.10
C ILE A 44 5.95 1.23 9.12
N ALA A 45 5.68 1.60 10.38
CA ALA A 45 5.45 0.63 11.45
C ALA A 45 4.21 -0.24 11.21
N ILE A 46 3.11 0.35 10.71
CA ILE A 46 1.87 -0.40 10.45
C ILE A 46 2.08 -1.46 9.36
N ASN A 47 2.83 -1.16 8.30
CA ASN A 47 3.15 -2.12 7.25
C ASN A 47 3.96 -3.30 7.82
N ALA A 48 5.03 -3.00 8.57
CA ALA A 48 5.88 -4.01 9.21
C ALA A 48 5.10 -4.90 10.21
N GLU A 49 4.20 -4.32 11.01
CA GLU A 49 3.44 -5.05 12.02
C GLU A 49 2.32 -5.92 11.42
N LYS A 50 1.63 -5.42 10.38
CA LYS A 50 0.47 -6.11 9.84
C LYS A 50 0.79 -7.14 8.77
N ALA A 51 1.74 -6.84 7.87
CA ALA A 51 1.96 -7.67 6.68
C ALA A 51 2.23 -9.15 7.00
N PRO A 52 3.10 -9.52 7.97
CA PRO A 52 3.43 -10.93 8.23
C PRO A 52 2.24 -11.78 8.70
N GLY A 53 1.18 -11.16 9.25
CA GLY A 53 0.00 -11.83 9.76
C GLY A 53 -1.17 -11.94 8.77
N LEU A 54 -1.05 -11.30 7.60
CA LEU A 54 -2.14 -11.18 6.63
C LEU A 54 -1.92 -12.08 5.41
N PRO A 55 -3.00 -12.54 4.74
CA PRO A 55 -2.91 -13.30 3.52
C PRO A 55 -2.09 -12.60 2.44
N VAL A 56 -1.31 -13.36 1.69
CA VAL A 56 -0.57 -12.88 0.53
C VAL A 56 -1.54 -12.59 -0.61
N VAL A 57 -1.42 -11.39 -1.18
CA VAL A 57 -2.09 -10.96 -2.41
C VAL A 57 -1.03 -10.90 -3.51
N ASN A 58 -1.10 -11.84 -4.46
CA ASN A 58 -0.16 -12.03 -5.55
C ASN A 58 -0.81 -12.01 -6.95
N GLU A 59 -2.13 -11.85 -7.00
CA GLU A 59 -2.90 -11.68 -8.24
C GLU A 59 -3.66 -10.35 -8.21
N ARG A 60 -3.97 -9.82 -9.40
CA ARG A 60 -4.75 -8.59 -9.51
C ARG A 60 -6.21 -8.88 -9.21
N GLU A 61 -6.80 -8.07 -8.34
CA GLU A 61 -8.22 -8.07 -8.02
C GLU A 61 -8.92 -6.80 -8.51
N ASP A 62 -10.25 -6.81 -8.52
CA ASP A 62 -11.04 -5.61 -8.78
C ASP A 62 -10.93 -4.64 -7.59
N PRO A 63 -10.82 -3.33 -7.82
CA PRO A 63 -10.82 -2.35 -6.75
C PRO A 63 -12.10 -2.44 -5.90
N LEU A 64 -11.99 -2.10 -4.61
CA LEU A 64 -13.16 -2.01 -3.73
C LEU A 64 -14.25 -1.10 -4.32
N PRO A 65 -15.55 -1.35 -4.07
CA PRO A 65 -16.63 -0.50 -4.59
C PRO A 65 -16.51 0.98 -4.21
N SER A 66 -15.80 1.29 -3.12
CA SER A 66 -15.53 2.66 -2.64
C SER A 66 -14.31 3.31 -3.30
N ALA A 67 -13.60 2.64 -4.21
CA ALA A 67 -12.34 3.13 -4.77
C ALA A 67 -12.51 4.45 -5.54
N GLU A 68 -13.58 4.60 -6.33
CA GLU A 68 -13.82 5.83 -7.09
C GLU A 68 -14.13 7.03 -6.18
N ALA A 69 -14.89 6.81 -5.11
CA ALA A 69 -15.13 7.85 -4.11
C ALA A 69 -13.80 8.26 -3.42
N LYS A 70 -12.94 7.28 -3.11
CA LYS A 70 -11.63 7.54 -2.51
C LYS A 70 -10.70 8.32 -3.42
N LYS A 71 -10.68 8.02 -4.73
CA LYS A 71 -9.92 8.79 -5.72
C LYS A 71 -10.39 10.24 -5.76
N ALA A 72 -11.71 10.45 -5.82
CA ALA A 72 -12.29 11.79 -5.80
C ALA A 72 -11.91 12.59 -4.54
N ASP A 73 -11.93 11.95 -3.36
CA ASP A 73 -11.51 12.58 -2.10
C ASP A 73 -10.02 12.98 -2.10
N LEU A 74 -9.18 12.27 -2.85
CA LEU A 74 -7.77 12.56 -3.04
C LEU A 74 -7.52 13.58 -4.17
N GLY A 75 -8.56 14.02 -4.88
CA GLY A 75 -8.45 14.93 -6.01
C GLY A 75 -7.90 14.29 -7.29
N LEU A 76 -8.06 12.98 -7.44
CA LEU A 76 -7.61 12.18 -8.58
C LEU A 76 -8.76 11.84 -9.54
#